data_AF-A0A961HIG4-F1
#
_entry.id   AF-A0A961HIG4-F1
#
_cell.length_a   1.000
_cell.length_b   1.000
_cell.length_c   1.000
_cell.angle_alpha   90.00
_cell.angle_beta   90.00
_cell.angle_gamma   90.00
#
_symmetry.space_group_name_H-M   'P 1'
#
loop_
_entity.id
_entity.type
_entity.pdbx_description
1 polymer ?
#
loop_
_entity_poly.entity_id
_entity_poly.type
_entity_poly.pdbx_seq_one_letter_code
_entity_poly.pdbx_strand_id
1 'polypeptide(L)'
;MRAGRGKISGVTETPSATGPADDSSPAAGVPFDPAAYELGSEVTDLPDDIDVLRHEIDRMDAVILAAVKRRSAVSKKIGAARMASGGPRLVHSREVKVLDRFSDL
;
A
#
# COMPACT_ATOMS: atom_id res chain seq x y z
N MET A 1 48.69 15.82 49.44
CA MET A 1 48.59 16.71 48.27
C MET A 1 48.62 15.85 47.01
N ARG A 2 47.72 16.08 46.04
CA ARG A 2 47.42 15.26 44.82
C ARG A 2 46.66 13.96 45.15
N ALA A 3 45.67 13.45 44.41
CA ALA A 3 44.93 13.76 43.17
C ALA A 3 43.51 13.14 43.37
N GLY A 4 42.47 13.27 42.56
CA GLY A 4 42.29 13.74 41.20
C GLY A 4 40.79 13.67 40.89
N ARG A 5 40.33 14.61 40.05
CA ARG A 5 38.95 14.85 39.65
C ARG A 5 38.47 13.70 38.75
N GLY A 6 37.49 12.91 39.21
CA GLY A 6 36.88 11.86 38.40
C GLY A 6 36.17 12.44 37.19
N LYS A 7 36.57 12.02 35.98
CA LYS A 7 35.95 12.41 34.71
C LYS A 7 34.66 11.61 34.51
N ILE A 8 33.56 12.30 34.22
CA ILE A 8 32.35 11.69 33.67
C ILE A 8 32.61 11.35 32.19
N SER A 9 32.70 10.05 31.89
CA SER A 9 32.75 9.56 30.51
C SER A 9 31.40 9.75 29.84
N GLY A 10 31.44 10.26 28.60
CA GLY A 10 30.27 10.47 27.76
C GLY A 10 29.52 9.18 27.47
N VAL A 11 28.20 9.25 27.56
CA VAL A 11 27.27 8.29 26.98
C VAL A 11 27.27 8.52 25.47
N THR A 12 27.90 7.61 24.73
CA THR A 12 27.73 7.50 23.28
C THR A 12 26.76 6.36 22.98
N GLU A 13 25.64 6.77 22.38
CA GLU A 13 24.79 6.11 21.40
C GLU A 13 24.78 4.56 21.36
N THR A 14 23.58 4.03 21.63
CA THR A 14 23.15 2.68 21.27
C THR A 14 23.25 2.48 19.76
N PRO A 15 23.96 1.45 19.24
CA PRO A 15 23.91 1.16 17.82
C PRO A 15 22.55 0.53 17.47
N SER A 16 21.82 1.17 16.55
CA SER A 16 20.68 0.60 15.85
C SER A 16 21.07 -0.75 15.25
N ALA A 17 20.37 -1.80 15.68
CA ALA A 17 20.39 -3.08 15.00
C ALA A 17 19.66 -2.93 13.65
N THR A 18 20.41 -2.59 12.60
CA THR A 18 20.00 -2.82 11.22
C THR A 18 20.01 -4.33 10.99
N GLY A 19 18.88 -4.98 11.31
CA GLY A 19 18.61 -6.32 10.77
C GLY A 19 18.63 -6.24 9.25
N PRO A 20 19.01 -7.33 8.54
CA PRO A 20 19.02 -7.32 7.10
C PRO A 20 17.60 -6.99 6.65
N ALA A 21 17.47 -5.88 5.92
CA ALA A 21 16.29 -5.62 5.15
C ALA A 21 16.17 -6.80 4.19
N ASP A 22 15.23 -7.70 4.49
CA ASP A 22 14.74 -8.68 3.55
C ASP A 22 14.02 -7.88 2.46
N ASP A 23 14.80 -7.27 1.55
CA ASP A 23 14.36 -6.63 0.32
C ASP A 23 14.03 -7.70 -0.72
N SER A 24 13.32 -8.74 -0.25
CA SER A 24 12.50 -9.58 -1.10
C SER A 24 11.32 -8.72 -1.57
N SER A 25 11.63 -7.75 -2.42
CA SER A 25 10.67 -7.00 -3.21
C SER A 25 9.87 -8.05 -3.98
N PRO A 26 8.59 -8.30 -3.64
CA PRO A 26 7.86 -9.35 -4.30
C PRO A 26 7.79 -8.95 -5.76
N ALA A 27 8.32 -9.84 -6.61
CA ALA A 27 8.37 -9.73 -8.05
C ALA A 27 7.13 -9.01 -8.58
N ALA A 28 7.37 -8.00 -9.42
CA ALA A 28 6.35 -7.20 -10.09
C ALA A 28 5.10 -8.04 -10.33
N GLY A 29 4.05 -7.76 -9.55
CA GLY A 29 2.78 -8.47 -9.68
C GLY A 29 2.32 -8.39 -11.12
N VAL A 30 1.56 -9.40 -11.57
CA VAL A 30 0.97 -9.44 -12.90
C VAL A 30 0.41 -8.04 -13.23
N PRO A 31 0.85 -7.39 -14.32
CA PRO A 31 0.36 -6.08 -14.71
C PRO A 31 -1.17 -6.07 -14.77
N PHE A 32 -1.79 -4.96 -14.36
CA PHE A 32 -3.22 -4.80 -14.49
C PHE A 32 -3.58 -4.80 -15.99
N ASP A 33 -4.49 -5.68 -16.40
CA ASP A 33 -5.05 -5.70 -17.75
C ASP A 33 -6.38 -4.92 -17.76
N PRO A 34 -6.41 -3.67 -18.25
CA PRO A 34 -7.64 -2.88 -18.32
C PRO A 34 -8.65 -3.46 -19.32
N ALA A 35 -8.19 -4.17 -20.36
CA ALA A 35 -9.08 -4.72 -21.38
C ALA A 35 -9.97 -5.83 -20.83
N ALA A 36 -9.46 -6.61 -19.86
CA ALA A 36 -10.23 -7.65 -19.17
C ALA A 36 -11.49 -7.12 -18.44
N TYR A 37 -11.56 -5.82 -18.18
CA TYR A 37 -12.70 -5.15 -17.54
C TYR A 37 -13.36 -4.10 -18.45
N GLU A 38 -13.08 -4.13 -19.75
CA GLU A 38 -13.60 -3.17 -20.73
C GLU A 38 -13.27 -1.72 -20.33
N LEU A 39 -12.04 -1.46 -19.86
CA LEU A 39 -11.55 -0.13 -19.48
C LEU A 39 -10.49 0.39 -20.47
N GLY A 40 -10.23 -0.34 -21.56
CA GLY A 40 -9.18 0.00 -22.54
C GLY A 40 -9.67 0.78 -23.75
N SER A 41 -10.96 1.09 -23.84
CA SER A 41 -11.54 1.89 -24.93
C SER A 41 -11.40 3.39 -24.67
N GLU A 42 -11.26 4.17 -25.75
CA GLU A 42 -11.20 5.62 -25.66
C GLU A 42 -12.60 6.21 -25.43
N VAL A 43 -12.70 7.29 -24.64
CA VAL A 43 -13.99 7.94 -24.35
C VAL A 43 -14.64 8.49 -25.62
N THR A 44 -13.84 8.87 -26.63
CA THR A 44 -14.34 9.38 -27.92
C THR A 44 -15.08 8.35 -28.76
N ASP A 45 -14.98 7.06 -28.41
CA ASP A 45 -15.71 5.99 -29.09
C ASP A 45 -17.16 5.87 -28.59
N LEU A 46 -17.49 6.51 -27.47
CA LEU A 46 -18.83 6.52 -26.90
C LEU A 46 -19.71 7.58 -27.58
N PRO A 47 -21.01 7.30 -27.79
CA PRO A 47 -21.97 8.31 -28.22
C PRO A 47 -22.08 9.47 -27.21
N ASP A 48 -22.32 10.69 -27.70
CA ASP A 48 -22.64 11.88 -26.89
C ASP A 48 -24.08 11.84 -26.32
N ASP A 49 -24.51 10.68 -25.84
CA ASP A 49 -25.81 10.45 -25.21
C ASP A 49 -25.63 10.29 -23.69
N ILE A 50 -26.33 11.13 -22.92
CA ILE A 50 -26.17 11.18 -21.46
C ILE A 50 -26.56 9.86 -20.79
N ASP A 51 -27.57 9.15 -21.30
CA ASP A 51 -28.04 7.90 -20.68
C ASP A 51 -27.05 6.77 -20.98
N VAL A 52 -26.47 6.74 -22.17
CA VAL A 52 -25.36 5.82 -22.51
C VAL A 52 -24.15 6.06 -21.60
N LEU A 53 -23.73 7.32 -21.44
CA LEU A 53 -22.59 7.67 -20.59
C LEU A 53 -22.82 7.33 -19.12
N ARG A 54 -24.04 7.50 -18.61
CA ARG A 54 -24.40 7.11 -17.24
C ARG A 54 -24.36 5.60 -17.04
N HIS A 55 -24.87 4.84 -18.00
CA HIS A 55 -24.78 3.38 -17.95
C HIS A 55 -23.32 2.89 -17.95
N GLU A 56 -22.46 3.58 -18.70
CA GLU A 56 -21.03 3.28 -18.70
C GLU A 56 -20.37 3.57 -17.34
N ILE A 57 -20.74 4.69 -16.69
CA ILE A 57 -20.32 4.98 -15.31
C ILE A 57 -20.80 3.90 -14.34
N ASP A 58 -22.08 3.52 -14.38
CA ASP A 58 -22.65 2.52 -13.48
C ASP A 58 -21.93 1.16 -13.61
N ARG A 59 -21.54 0.79 -14.83
CA ARG A 59 -20.74 -0.41 -15.11
C ARG A 59 -19.37 -0.32 -14.47
N MET A 60 -18.64 0.79 -14.67
CA MET A 60 -17.33 1.02 -14.06
C MET A 60 -17.42 1.02 -12.54
N ASP A 61 -18.44 1.65 -11.96
CA ASP A 61 -18.68 1.69 -10.53
C ASP A 61 -18.93 0.31 -9.94
N ALA A 62 -19.65 -0.57 -10.66
CA ALA A 62 -19.83 -1.95 -10.24
C ALA A 62 -18.49 -2.70 -10.13
N VAL A 63 -17.57 -2.49 -11.08
CA VAL A 63 -16.22 -3.06 -11.06
C VAL A 63 -15.41 -2.51 -9.88
N ILE A 64 -15.40 -1.18 -9.69
CA ILE A 64 -14.69 -0.52 -8.57
C ILE A 64 -15.20 -1.04 -7.22
N LEU A 65 -16.52 -1.09 -7.03
CA LEU A 65 -17.14 -1.57 -5.79
C LEU A 65 -16.78 -3.03 -5.50
N ALA A 66 -16.82 -3.90 -6.52
CA ALA A 66 -16.43 -5.31 -6.37
C ALA A 66 -14.95 -5.43 -5.97
N ALA A 67 -14.06 -4.70 -6.64
CA ALA A 67 -12.63 -4.70 -6.36
C ALA A 67 -12.32 -4.18 -4.93
N VAL A 68 -12.94 -3.07 -4.52
CA VAL A 68 -12.76 -2.47 -3.18
C VAL A 68 -13.27 -3.40 -2.08
N LYS A 69 -14.43 -4.03 -2.26
CA LYS A 69 -14.96 -5.02 -1.31
C LYS A 69 -13.98 -6.18 -1.13
N ARG A 70 -13.48 -6.74 -2.24
CA ARG A 70 -12.53 -7.85 -2.20
C ARG A 70 -11.20 -7.45 -1.55
N ARG A 71 -10.63 -6.30 -1.96
CA ARG A 71 -9.40 -5.73 -1.38
C ARG A 71 -9.54 -5.54 0.14
N SER A 72 -10.67 -5.01 0.58
CA SER A 72 -10.96 -4.79 2.00
C SER A 72 -11.01 -6.09 2.79
N ALA A 73 -11.66 -7.14 2.24
CA ALA A 73 -11.69 -8.46 2.86
C ALA A 73 -10.30 -9.08 2.97
N VAL A 74 -9.48 -8.98 1.91
CA VAL A 74 -8.10 -9.46 1.90
C VAL A 74 -7.24 -8.70 2.92
N SER A 75 -7.36 -7.37 2.99
CA SER A 75 -6.65 -6.54 3.97
C SER A 75 -6.97 -6.95 5.41
N LYS A 76 -8.25 -7.17 5.73
CA LYS A 76 -8.67 -7.69 7.04
C LYS A 76 -8.04 -9.04 7.35
N LYS A 77 -8.00 -9.97 6.38
CA LYS A 77 -7.36 -11.28 6.54
C LYS A 77 -5.87 -11.17 6.80
N ILE A 78 -5.17 -10.27 6.09
CA ILE A 78 -3.74 -9.98 6.31
C ILE A 78 -3.51 -9.44 7.72
N GLY A 79 -4.31 -8.46 8.15
CA GLY A 79 -4.22 -7.90 9.51
C GLY A 79 -4.41 -8.98 10.58
N ALA A 80 -5.42 -9.84 10.42
CA ALA A 80 -5.66 -10.96 11.33
C ALA A 80 -4.48 -11.94 11.38
N ALA A 81 -3.92 -12.31 10.22
CA ALA A 81 -2.76 -13.19 10.15
C ALA A 81 -1.52 -12.58 10.83
N ARG A 82 -1.26 -11.28 10.65
CA ARG A 82 -0.15 -10.58 11.31
C ARG A 82 -0.26 -10.58 12.82
N MET A 83 -1.44 -10.25 13.34
CA MET A 83 -1.68 -10.26 14.78
C MET A 83 -1.55 -11.66 15.37
N ALA A 84 -2.03 -12.70 14.65
CA ALA A 84 -1.88 -14.09 15.08
C ALA A 84 -0.40 -14.52 15.16
N SER A 85 0.47 -13.97 14.32
CA SER A 85 1.92 -14.18 14.36
C SER A 85 2.67 -13.26 15.34
N GLY A 86 1.97 -12.47 16.17
CA GLY A 86 2.58 -11.51 17.10
C GLY A 86 3.14 -10.24 16.43
N GLY A 87 2.86 -10.03 15.14
CA GLY A 87 3.30 -8.87 14.40
C GLY A 87 2.40 -7.63 14.59
N PRO A 88 2.85 -6.46 14.14
CA PRO A 88 2.10 -5.21 14.28
C PRO A 88 0.84 -5.21 13.41
N ARG A 89 -0.24 -4.61 13.93
CA ARG A 89 -1.53 -4.47 13.23
C ARG A 89 -1.41 -3.61 11.96
N LEU A 90 -0.56 -2.58 11.98
CA LEU A 90 -0.34 -1.64 10.89
C LEU A 90 1.15 -1.55 10.57
N VAL A 91 1.50 -1.39 9.29
CA VAL A 91 2.89 -1.21 8.85
C VAL A 91 2.95 0.07 8.03
N HIS A 92 3.54 1.11 8.61
CA HIS A 92 3.57 2.46 8.03
C HIS A 92 4.11 2.48 6.60
N SER A 93 5.23 1.78 6.33
CA SER A 93 5.82 1.72 4.98
C SER A 93 4.88 1.11 3.93
N ARG A 94 3.97 0.21 4.34
CA ARG A 94 2.96 -0.35 3.44
C ARG A 94 1.83 0.65 3.18
N GLU A 95 1.43 1.42 4.19
CA GLU A 95 0.40 2.46 4.04
C GLU A 95 0.89 3.57 3.09
N VAL A 96 2.13 4.05 3.28
CA VAL A 96 2.74 5.06 2.39
C VAL A 96 2.78 4.55 0.95
N LYS A 97 3.27 3.33 0.70
CA LYS A 97 3.24 2.71 -0.64
C LYS A 97 1.84 2.57 -1.24
N VAL A 98 0.77 2.55 -0.44
CA VAL A 98 -0.60 2.57 -0.95
C VAL A 98 -0.99 3.98 -1.33
N LEU A 99 -0.74 4.97 -0.48
CA LEU A 99 -1.04 6.37 -0.76
C LEU A 99 -0.31 6.85 -2.02
N ASP A 100 0.98 6.53 -2.17
CA ASP A 100 1.77 6.93 -3.34
C ASP A 100 1.20 6.38 -4.66
N ARG A 101 0.57 5.19 -4.65
CA ARG A 101 -0.06 4.66 -5.87
C ARG A 101 -1.34 5.40 -6.27
N PHE A 102 -1.98 6.07 -5.32
CA PHE A 102 -3.23 6.80 -5.54
C PHE A 102 -3.01 8.31 -5.68
N SER A 103 -1.84 8.84 -5.33
CA SER A 103 -1.52 10.27 -5.50
C SER A 103 -1.37 10.69 -6.96
N ASP A 104 -1.14 9.72 -7.85
CA ASP A 104 -0.93 9.93 -9.29
C ASP A 104 -2.24 9.83 -10.11
N LEU A 105 -3.38 9.61 -9.44
CA LEU A 105 -4.74 9.60 -10.02
C LEU A 105 -5.37 10.99 -9.97
#